data_AF-A0A920N4D4-F1
#
_entry.id   AF-A0A920N4D4-F1
#
_cell.length_a   1.000
_cell.length_b   1.000
_cell.length_c   1.000
_cell.angle_alpha   90.00
_cell.angle_beta   90.00
_cell.angle_gamma   90.00
#
_symmetry.space_group_name_H-M   'P 1'
#
loop_
_entity.id
_entity.type
_entity.pdbx_description
1 polymer ?
#
loop_
_entity_poly.entity_id
_entity_poly.type
_entity_poly.pdbx_seq_one_letter_code
_entity_poly.pdbx_strand_id
1 'polypeptide(L)'
;MLVINEDNSHFFSSRKPEDMTLKGLQRGSTSMPDRRHPPVPVQTAMRASFRSKSRDAIWDPVNGKEPQDRWPQNAKRLHEAGLDPYKIWIARCRDRKISPWLSMRMNDVHNTEDRDNFQHSTFWRTHIKFWREPNHEHGSGLNYAYPEVRGYQMAFVRELLERYDPDGLELDWMRFPNHLTPGKEREERQILTRFVRDVRRLTREVVQETQTPDPAGRPRAGTSRCGGRPGDGRDGVGPTRVGGPYCALPVLLFI
;
A
#
# COMPACT_ATOMS: atom_id res chain seq x y z
N MET A 1 -10.94 -15.04 12.13
CA MET A 1 -9.67 -14.57 11.54
C MET A 1 -9.47 -13.14 11.98
N LEU A 2 -8.38 -12.81 12.68
CA LEU A 2 -8.06 -11.43 13.09
C LEU A 2 -7.05 -10.85 12.08
N VAL A 3 -7.30 -9.61 11.65
CA VAL A 3 -6.43 -8.82 10.75
C VAL A 3 -6.04 -7.55 11.50
N ILE A 4 -4.74 -7.20 11.49
CA ILE A 4 -4.23 -6.01 12.18
C ILE A 4 -3.75 -5.00 11.15
N ASN A 5 -4.30 -3.79 11.23
CA ASN A 5 -4.07 -2.69 10.32
C ASN A 5 -3.08 -1.69 10.98
N GLU A 6 -1.86 -1.57 10.41
CA GLU A 6 -0.83 -0.62 10.88
C GLU A 6 -0.92 0.65 10.03
N ASP A 7 -1.27 1.76 10.66
CA ASP A 7 -1.57 3.00 9.93
C ASP A 7 -0.35 3.65 9.24
N ASN A 8 -0.60 4.56 8.30
CA ASN A 8 0.43 5.17 7.46
C ASN A 8 1.46 6.03 8.21
N SER A 9 1.18 6.38 9.47
CA SER A 9 1.87 7.39 10.27
C SER A 9 2.40 6.86 11.61
N HIS A 10 1.72 5.89 12.24
CA HIS A 10 1.92 5.49 13.63
C HIS A 10 3.35 5.05 13.91
N PHE A 11 3.92 4.15 13.10
CA PHE A 11 5.31 3.75 13.25
C PHE A 11 6.27 4.95 13.23
N PHE A 12 6.08 5.87 12.28
CA PHE A 12 6.98 7.01 12.12
C PHE A 12 6.78 8.08 13.21
N SER A 13 5.53 8.31 13.64
CA SER A 13 5.18 9.30 14.67
C SER A 13 5.52 8.84 16.09
N SER A 14 5.43 7.55 16.37
CA SER A 14 5.59 7.00 17.73
C SER A 14 7.04 6.67 18.09
N ARG A 15 7.94 6.59 17.11
CA ARG A 15 9.34 6.17 17.30
C ARG A 15 10.31 7.33 17.27
N LYS A 16 11.36 7.21 18.07
CA LYS A 16 12.38 8.25 18.13
C LYS A 16 13.25 8.19 16.86
N PRO A 17 13.87 9.31 16.44
CA PRO A 17 14.73 9.32 15.26
C PRO A 17 15.83 8.25 15.26
N GLU A 18 16.42 7.96 16.42
CA GLU A 18 17.44 6.91 16.60
C GLU A 18 16.94 5.48 16.33
N ASP A 19 15.62 5.27 16.36
CA ASP A 19 15.00 4.00 16.01
C ASP A 19 14.80 3.83 14.50
N MET A 20 15.10 4.84 13.67
CA MET A 20 14.99 4.77 12.20
C MET A 20 16.16 4.00 11.59
N THR A 21 16.29 2.75 12.00
CA THR A 21 17.35 1.82 11.60
C THR A 21 16.74 0.47 11.20
N LEU A 22 17.51 -0.39 10.55
CA LEU A 22 17.08 -1.75 10.22
C LEU A 22 16.64 -2.52 11.48
N LYS A 23 17.39 -2.39 12.58
CA LYS A 23 17.05 -3.02 13.86
C LYS A 23 15.73 -2.47 14.43
N GLY A 24 15.49 -1.17 14.33
CA GLY A 24 14.25 -0.55 14.78
C GLY A 24 13.04 -1.01 13.95
N LEU A 25 13.16 -1.08 12.63
CA LEU A 25 12.13 -1.64 11.74
C LEU A 25 11.81 -3.09 12.04
N GLN A 26 12.85 -3.90 12.26
CA GLN A 26 12.70 -5.30 12.66
C GLN A 26 12.04 -5.43 14.03
N ARG A 27 12.28 -4.51 14.98
CA ARG A 27 11.59 -4.49 16.29
C ARG A 27 10.13 -4.05 16.18
N GLY A 28 9.82 -3.04 15.38
CA GLY A 28 8.43 -2.57 15.17
C GLY A 28 7.53 -3.67 14.62
N SER A 29 8.05 -4.50 13.71
CA SER A 29 7.33 -5.70 13.24
C SER A 29 7.24 -6.83 14.28
N THR A 30 8.04 -6.80 15.36
CA THR A 30 7.98 -7.80 16.44
C THR A 30 7.02 -7.49 17.57
N SER A 31 6.62 -6.22 17.76
CA SER A 31 5.71 -5.80 18.84
C SER A 31 4.24 -6.14 18.58
N MET A 32 3.91 -6.70 17.41
CA MET A 32 2.57 -7.19 17.10
C MET A 32 2.31 -8.51 17.85
N PRO A 33 1.31 -8.55 18.76
CA PRO A 33 1.08 -9.70 19.64
C PRO A 33 0.59 -10.93 18.84
N ASP A 34 1.17 -12.08 19.19
CA ASP A 34 0.81 -13.45 18.79
C ASP A 34 0.63 -13.78 17.28
N ARG A 35 1.71 -14.34 16.73
CA ARG A 35 1.95 -15.34 15.66
C ARG A 35 0.87 -15.85 14.68
N ARG A 36 -0.32 -15.26 14.54
CA ARG A 36 -1.38 -15.84 13.67
C ARG A 36 -2.07 -14.87 12.70
N HIS A 37 -1.62 -13.62 12.61
CA HIS A 37 -2.44 -12.58 12.00
C HIS A 37 -1.69 -11.78 10.94
N PRO A 38 -2.24 -11.63 9.72
CA PRO A 38 -1.62 -10.85 8.64
C PRO A 38 -1.57 -9.37 9.05
N PRO A 39 -0.38 -8.74 9.16
CA PRO A 39 -0.31 -7.31 9.21
C PRO A 39 -0.56 -6.78 7.81
N VAL A 40 -1.11 -5.56 7.79
CA VAL A 40 -1.30 -4.80 6.58
C VAL A 40 -0.24 -3.68 6.56
N PRO A 41 1.03 -3.96 6.20
CA PRO A 41 2.14 -3.02 6.38
C PRO A 41 2.06 -1.71 5.62
N VAL A 42 1.44 -1.63 4.43
CA VAL A 42 1.42 -0.36 3.68
C VAL A 42 0.07 0.28 3.81
N GLN A 43 0.02 1.38 4.57
CA GLN A 43 -1.02 2.38 4.44
C GLN A 43 -0.45 3.67 3.91
N THR A 44 -1.20 4.30 3.02
CA THR A 44 -0.89 5.60 2.43
C THR A 44 -2.14 6.45 2.47
N ALA A 45 -2.01 7.72 2.83
CA ALA A 45 -3.07 8.71 2.72
C ALA A 45 -2.96 9.41 1.36
N MET A 46 -3.09 10.74 1.31
CA MET A 46 -2.85 11.49 0.08
C MET A 46 -1.38 11.41 -0.38
N ARG A 47 -0.43 11.34 0.55
CA ARG A 47 1.01 11.15 0.32
C ARG A 47 1.51 9.78 0.77
N ALA A 48 2.65 9.34 0.25
CA ALA A 48 3.28 8.07 0.59
C ALA A 48 4.36 8.25 1.67
N SER A 49 4.43 7.35 2.66
CA SER A 49 5.53 7.32 3.64
C SER A 49 6.79 6.61 3.12
N PHE A 50 6.92 6.51 1.80
CA PHE A 50 8.10 6.04 1.08
C PHE A 50 8.29 6.90 -0.17
N ARG A 51 9.47 6.82 -0.79
CA ARG A 51 9.74 7.51 -2.05
C ARG A 51 9.02 6.80 -3.20
N SER A 52 7.83 7.31 -3.48
CA SER A 52 6.94 6.86 -4.56
C SER A 52 7.31 7.51 -5.89
N LYS A 53 7.00 6.84 -7.01
CA LYS A 53 7.12 7.37 -8.37
C LYS A 53 5.84 8.05 -8.85
N SER A 54 4.68 7.65 -8.32
CA SER A 54 3.38 8.13 -8.75
C SER A 54 2.66 9.01 -7.71
N ARG A 55 3.31 9.31 -6.59
CA ARG A 55 2.72 10.02 -5.46
C ARG A 55 3.80 10.84 -4.74
N ASP A 56 3.42 12.00 -4.19
CA ASP A 56 4.37 12.76 -3.36
C ASP A 56 4.77 11.91 -2.14
N ALA A 57 6.04 11.99 -1.76
CA ALA A 57 6.47 11.47 -0.47
C ALA A 57 6.01 12.41 0.64
N ILE A 58 5.75 11.87 1.83
CA ILE A 58 5.25 12.65 2.96
C ILE A 58 6.19 13.80 3.38
N TRP A 59 7.48 13.68 3.08
CA TRP A 59 8.50 14.71 3.36
C TRP A 59 8.77 15.66 2.20
N ASP A 60 8.04 15.57 1.08
CA ASP A 60 8.20 16.52 -0.02
C ASP A 60 7.77 17.93 0.42
N PRO A 61 8.50 18.99 0.03
CA PRO A 61 8.15 20.35 0.42
C PRO A 61 6.73 20.75 0.02
N VAL A 62 6.05 21.45 0.93
CA VAL A 62 4.75 22.08 0.66
C VAL A 62 4.97 23.59 0.60
N ASN A 63 4.66 24.19 -0.55
CA ASN A 63 4.96 25.62 -0.82
C ASN A 63 6.43 25.97 -0.55
N GLY A 64 7.35 25.08 -0.94
CA GLY A 64 8.78 25.24 -0.74
C GLY A 64 9.28 24.99 0.69
N LYS A 65 8.40 24.61 1.63
CA LYS A 65 8.76 24.32 3.01
C LYS A 65 8.78 22.82 3.27
N GLU A 66 9.93 22.30 3.69
CA GLU A 66 10.04 20.89 4.09
C GLU A 66 9.28 20.63 5.42
N PRO A 67 8.41 19.61 5.48
CA PRO A 67 7.70 19.26 6.70
C PRO A 67 8.65 18.83 7.82
N GLN A 68 8.54 19.45 9.00
CA GLN A 68 9.44 19.17 10.15
C GLN A 68 8.85 18.21 11.18
N ASP A 69 7.59 17.80 11.01
CA ASP A 69 6.93 16.83 11.87
C ASP A 69 7.71 15.51 11.93
N ARG A 70 7.56 14.80 13.06
CA ARG A 70 8.31 13.58 13.29
C ARG A 70 8.05 12.51 12.22
N TRP A 71 6.81 12.35 11.77
CA TRP A 71 6.46 11.40 10.73
C TRP A 71 7.23 11.63 9.42
N PRO A 72 7.10 12.79 8.74
CA PRO A 72 7.85 13.02 7.51
C PRO A 72 9.36 12.93 7.69
N GLN A 73 9.88 13.49 8.79
CA GLN A 73 11.32 13.43 9.07
C GLN A 73 11.83 12.01 9.30
N ASN A 74 11.07 11.15 9.98
CA ASN A 74 11.44 9.75 10.18
C ASN A 74 11.31 8.91 8.89
N ALA A 75 10.27 9.15 8.09
CA ALA A 75 10.13 8.50 6.79
C ALA A 75 11.30 8.89 5.85
N LYS A 76 11.70 10.17 5.86
CA LYS A 76 12.87 10.68 5.13
C LYS A 76 14.17 10.02 5.60
N ARG A 77 14.42 9.94 6.92
CA ARG A 77 15.61 9.26 7.49
C ARG A 77 15.75 7.81 7.01
N LEU A 78 14.66 7.05 7.01
CA LEU A 78 14.68 5.68 6.52
C LEU A 78 15.02 5.63 5.04
N HIS A 79 14.43 6.51 4.23
CA HIS A 79 14.74 6.60 2.81
C HIS A 79 16.22 6.95 2.54
N GLU A 80 16.76 7.95 3.24
CA GLU A 80 18.16 8.37 3.12
C GLU A 80 19.14 7.28 3.59
N ALA A 81 18.75 6.46 4.56
CA ALA A 81 19.48 5.28 4.98
C ALA A 81 19.35 4.09 4.01
N GLY A 82 18.64 4.24 2.88
CA GLY A 82 18.40 3.16 1.92
C GLY A 82 17.43 2.08 2.42
N LEU A 83 16.67 2.36 3.48
CA LEU A 83 15.74 1.42 4.12
C LEU A 83 14.31 1.68 3.65
N ASP A 84 13.75 0.70 2.94
CA ASP A 84 12.32 0.68 2.63
C ASP A 84 11.57 -0.09 3.74
N PRO A 85 10.80 0.60 4.61
CA PRO A 85 10.17 -0.03 5.77
C PRO A 85 9.22 -1.15 5.36
N TYR A 86 8.50 -0.97 4.25
CA TYR A 86 7.49 -1.90 3.80
C TYR A 86 8.08 -3.17 3.20
N LYS A 87 9.18 -3.05 2.42
CA LYS A 87 9.94 -4.25 1.98
C LYS A 87 10.47 -5.05 3.16
N ILE A 88 11.01 -4.36 4.16
CA ILE A 88 11.56 -5.00 5.37
C ILE A 88 10.45 -5.69 6.17
N TRP A 89 9.31 -5.04 6.36
CA TRP A 89 8.17 -5.63 7.05
C TRP A 89 7.57 -6.81 6.29
N ILE A 90 7.38 -6.72 4.97
CA ILE A 90 6.90 -7.83 4.14
C ILE A 90 7.82 -9.04 4.26
N ALA A 91 9.13 -8.86 4.09
CA ALA A 91 10.11 -9.94 4.27
C ALA A 91 10.03 -10.55 5.67
N ARG A 92 9.89 -9.71 6.70
CA ARG A 92 9.78 -10.17 8.08
C ARG A 92 8.48 -10.91 8.37
N CYS A 93 7.38 -10.56 7.72
CA CYS A 93 6.12 -11.31 7.79
C CYS A 93 6.31 -12.71 7.21
N ARG A 94 6.98 -12.81 6.05
CA ARG A 94 7.30 -14.10 5.42
C ARG A 94 8.16 -14.99 6.33
N ASP A 95 9.22 -14.45 6.94
CA ASP A 95 10.05 -15.17 7.93
C ASP A 95 9.22 -15.77 9.07
N ARG A 96 8.14 -15.07 9.45
CA ARG A 96 7.26 -15.43 10.56
C ARG A 96 6.06 -16.26 10.13
N LYS A 97 5.97 -16.64 8.85
CA LYS A 97 4.81 -17.34 8.24
C LYS A 97 3.50 -16.57 8.42
N ILE A 98 3.60 -15.25 8.33
CA ILE A 98 2.48 -14.34 8.39
C ILE A 98 2.27 -13.78 6.99
N SER A 99 1.03 -13.77 6.50
CA SER A 99 0.68 -13.27 5.17
C SER A 99 0.71 -11.74 5.15
N PRO A 100 1.61 -11.08 4.39
CA PRO A 100 1.69 -9.62 4.36
C PRO A 100 0.67 -9.03 3.37
N TRP A 101 -0.09 -8.01 3.81
CA TRP A 101 -1.08 -7.32 2.97
C TRP A 101 -0.73 -5.84 2.78
N LEU A 102 -1.19 -5.20 1.71
CA LEU A 102 -1.17 -3.73 1.59
C LEU A 102 -2.59 -3.20 1.75
N SER A 103 -2.77 -2.02 2.35
CA SER A 103 -4.07 -1.33 2.43
C SER A 103 -3.93 0.12 1.98
N MET A 104 -4.54 0.44 0.85
CA MET A 104 -4.50 1.79 0.32
C MET A 104 -5.72 2.57 0.81
N ARG A 105 -5.51 3.67 1.54
CA ARG A 105 -6.62 4.59 1.86
C ARG A 105 -7.06 5.28 0.59
N MET A 106 -8.33 5.13 0.25
CA MET A 106 -8.82 5.53 -1.06
C MET A 106 -9.15 7.02 -1.14
N ASN A 107 -9.39 7.70 -0.01
CA ASN A 107 -9.78 9.11 0.00
C ASN A 107 -9.57 9.80 1.35
N ASP A 108 -8.37 9.67 1.93
CA ASP A 108 -8.05 10.29 3.21
C ASP A 108 -8.18 11.82 3.12
N VAL A 109 -8.83 12.44 4.10
CA VAL A 109 -9.11 13.90 4.16
C VAL A 109 -8.79 14.49 5.54
N HIS A 110 -7.81 13.93 6.26
CA HIS A 110 -7.42 14.52 7.54
C HIS A 110 -6.82 15.92 7.35
N ASN A 111 -7.23 16.86 8.20
CA ASN A 111 -6.72 18.23 8.25
C ASN A 111 -6.94 19.04 6.96
N THR A 112 -7.99 18.75 6.19
CA THR A 112 -8.28 19.47 4.94
C THR A 112 -8.69 20.93 5.15
N GLU A 113 -9.03 21.32 6.38
CA GLU A 113 -9.22 22.71 6.80
C GLU A 113 -7.92 23.54 6.68
N ASP A 114 -6.76 22.91 6.89
CA ASP A 114 -5.46 23.50 6.58
C ASP A 114 -5.01 23.02 5.19
N ARG A 115 -5.30 23.81 4.15
CA ARG A 115 -4.99 23.47 2.75
C ARG A 115 -3.49 23.34 2.47
N ASP A 116 -2.65 23.89 3.33
CA ASP A 116 -1.19 23.83 3.22
C ASP A 116 -0.57 22.78 4.15
N ASN A 117 -1.40 21.94 4.78
CA ASN A 117 -0.92 20.85 5.61
C ASN A 117 -0.01 19.90 4.82
N PHE A 118 1.06 19.44 5.47
CA PHE A 118 2.06 18.59 4.84
C PHE A 118 1.52 17.24 4.35
N GLN A 119 0.37 16.80 4.87
CA GLN A 119 -0.26 15.54 4.51
C GLN A 119 -0.92 15.58 3.13
N HIS A 120 -1.22 16.77 2.60
CA HIS A 120 -1.99 16.92 1.37
C HIS A 120 -1.13 16.78 0.13
N SER A 121 -1.53 15.89 -0.78
CA SER A 121 -0.83 15.73 -2.06
C SER A 121 -0.89 16.98 -2.92
N THR A 122 0.14 17.20 -3.73
CA THR A 122 0.17 18.22 -4.77
C THR A 122 -1.04 18.07 -5.68
N PHE A 123 -1.40 16.83 -6.07
CA PHE A 123 -2.56 16.55 -6.92
C PHE A 123 -3.86 17.11 -6.30
N TRP A 124 -4.14 16.80 -5.04
CA TRP A 124 -5.33 17.30 -4.35
C TRP A 124 -5.35 18.82 -4.23
N ARG A 125 -4.21 19.44 -3.89
CA ARG A 125 -4.09 20.90 -3.69
C ARG A 125 -4.28 21.70 -4.97
N THR A 126 -3.75 21.21 -6.10
CA THR A 126 -3.76 21.92 -7.39
C THR A 126 -4.97 21.58 -8.27
N HIS A 127 -5.76 20.56 -7.93
CA HIS A 127 -6.92 20.13 -8.71
C HIS A 127 -8.23 20.17 -7.91
N ILE A 128 -8.57 21.33 -7.35
CA ILE A 128 -9.82 21.55 -6.59
C ILE A 128 -11.07 21.16 -7.41
N LYS A 129 -11.02 21.32 -8.74
CA LYS A 129 -12.08 20.88 -9.66
C LYS A 129 -12.43 19.39 -9.58
N PHE A 130 -11.53 18.57 -9.04
CA PHE A 130 -11.73 17.13 -8.85
C PHE A 130 -12.20 16.75 -7.45
N TRP A 131 -12.44 17.72 -6.57
CA TRP A 131 -13.09 17.46 -5.29
C TRP A 131 -14.55 17.04 -5.49
N ARG A 132 -15.10 16.26 -4.56
CA ARG A 132 -16.53 15.92 -4.53
C ARG A 132 -17.40 17.15 -4.42
N GLU A 133 -16.95 18.09 -3.60
CA GLU A 133 -17.62 19.36 -3.36
C GLU A 133 -16.60 20.47 -3.66
N PRO A 134 -16.57 20.98 -4.91
CA PRO A 134 -15.69 22.08 -5.28
C PRO A 134 -15.95 23.27 -4.35
N ASN A 135 -14.89 23.86 -3.80
CA ASN A 135 -14.96 24.98 -2.86
C ASN A 135 -15.62 24.68 -1.50
N HIS A 136 -15.68 23.41 -1.07
CA HIS A 136 -16.04 23.09 0.32
C HIS A 136 -15.10 23.80 1.30
N GLU A 137 -15.66 24.45 2.32
CA GLU A 137 -14.95 25.37 3.23
C GLU A 137 -13.74 24.71 3.91
N HIS A 138 -13.91 23.46 4.35
CA HIS A 138 -12.87 22.68 5.04
C HIS A 138 -12.13 21.72 4.12
N GLY A 139 -12.19 21.93 2.80
CA GLY A 139 -11.72 20.96 1.82
C GLY A 139 -12.62 19.74 1.69
N SER A 140 -12.42 18.93 0.65
CA SER A 140 -13.26 17.78 0.34
C SER A 140 -12.43 16.64 -0.27
N GLY A 141 -12.93 15.40 -0.16
CA GLY A 141 -12.31 14.24 -0.80
C GLY A 141 -12.34 14.33 -2.32
N LEU A 142 -11.50 13.55 -2.99
CA LEU A 142 -11.52 13.45 -4.45
C LEU A 142 -12.79 12.73 -4.92
N ASN A 143 -13.31 13.17 -6.06
CA ASN A 143 -14.48 12.58 -6.69
C ASN A 143 -14.08 11.55 -7.75
N TYR A 144 -14.39 10.28 -7.46
CA TYR A 144 -14.10 9.16 -8.33
C TYR A 144 -14.93 9.17 -9.62
N ALA A 145 -15.95 10.04 -9.77
CA ALA A 145 -16.63 10.26 -11.03
C ALA A 145 -15.66 10.76 -12.13
N TYR A 146 -14.61 11.50 -11.75
CA TYR A 146 -13.60 11.96 -12.69
C TYR A 146 -12.61 10.85 -13.06
N PRO A 147 -12.39 10.57 -14.36
CA PRO A 147 -11.40 9.58 -14.80
C PRO A 147 -9.98 9.91 -14.33
N GLU A 148 -9.63 11.17 -14.18
CA GLU A 148 -8.31 11.63 -13.72
C GLU A 148 -8.05 11.22 -12.28
N VAL A 149 -9.06 11.30 -11.41
CA VAL A 149 -8.97 10.81 -10.02
C VAL A 149 -8.73 9.30 -10.01
N ARG A 150 -9.49 8.55 -10.83
CA ARG A 150 -9.30 7.10 -10.94
C ARG A 150 -7.92 6.74 -11.50
N GLY A 151 -7.44 7.50 -12.50
CA GLY A 151 -6.11 7.34 -13.06
C GLY A 151 -5.01 7.56 -12.02
N TYR A 152 -5.12 8.63 -11.23
CA TYR A 152 -4.19 8.94 -10.13
C TYR A 152 -4.12 7.83 -9.08
N GLN A 153 -5.28 7.26 -8.73
CA GLN A 153 -5.35 6.17 -7.75
C GLN A 153 -4.83 4.84 -8.33
N MET A 154 -5.20 4.53 -9.57
CA MET A 154 -4.74 3.31 -10.26
C MET A 154 -3.22 3.31 -10.50
N ALA A 155 -2.62 4.46 -10.79
CA ALA A 155 -1.17 4.59 -10.96
C ALA A 155 -0.43 4.14 -9.70
N PHE A 156 -0.96 4.47 -8.53
CA PHE A 156 -0.36 4.06 -7.27
C PHE A 156 -0.66 2.62 -6.90
N VAL A 157 -1.88 2.12 -7.17
CA VAL A 157 -2.17 0.68 -7.06
C VAL A 157 -1.14 -0.14 -7.85
N ARG A 158 -0.86 0.27 -9.09
CA ARG A 158 0.16 -0.34 -9.93
C ARG A 158 1.54 -0.28 -9.28
N GLU A 159 1.98 0.90 -8.84
CA GLU A 159 3.28 1.02 -8.18
C GLU A 159 3.38 0.13 -6.94
N LEU A 160 2.34 0.06 -6.10
CA LEU A 160 2.34 -0.80 -4.92
C LEU A 160 2.54 -2.28 -5.29
N LEU A 161 1.85 -2.76 -6.33
CA LEU A 161 1.93 -4.15 -6.81
C LEU A 161 3.26 -4.45 -7.53
N GLU A 162 3.86 -3.46 -8.19
CA GLU A 162 5.15 -3.62 -8.88
C GLU A 162 6.35 -3.49 -7.90
N ARG A 163 6.22 -2.65 -6.87
CA ARG A 163 7.29 -2.36 -5.91
C ARG A 163 7.40 -3.40 -4.80
N TYR A 164 6.26 -3.95 -4.38
CA TYR A 164 6.15 -4.86 -3.26
C TYR A 164 5.59 -6.21 -3.71
N ASP A 165 5.92 -7.27 -2.97
CA ASP A 165 5.40 -8.62 -3.16
C ASP A 165 4.44 -8.99 -2.01
N PRO A 166 3.24 -8.38 -1.94
CA PRO A 166 2.27 -8.73 -0.91
C PRO A 166 1.51 -10.00 -1.28
N ASP A 167 0.87 -10.64 -0.30
CA ASP A 167 -0.08 -11.73 -0.53
C ASP A 167 -1.50 -11.22 -0.84
N GLY A 168 -1.78 -9.94 -0.58
CA GLY A 168 -3.07 -9.34 -0.88
C GLY A 168 -3.04 -7.81 -0.85
N LEU A 169 -4.00 -7.21 -1.54
CA LEU A 169 -4.22 -5.76 -1.59
C LEU A 169 -5.63 -5.46 -1.08
N GLU A 170 -5.72 -4.58 -0.11
CA GLU A 170 -6.94 -3.98 0.41
C GLU A 170 -7.10 -2.58 -0.16
N LEU A 171 -8.31 -2.28 -0.64
CA LEU A 171 -8.74 -0.92 -0.97
C LEU A 171 -9.59 -0.41 0.19
N ASP A 172 -9.01 0.42 1.04
CA ASP A 172 -9.68 0.98 2.22
C ASP A 172 -10.51 2.20 1.81
N TRP A 173 -11.74 1.92 1.37
CA TRP A 173 -12.75 2.94 1.07
C TRP A 173 -13.25 3.63 2.34
N MET A 174 -13.02 3.07 3.52
CA MET A 174 -13.47 3.65 4.80
C MET A 174 -12.59 4.80 5.29
N ARG A 175 -11.61 5.25 4.49
CA ARG A 175 -10.77 6.40 4.76
C ARG A 175 -10.80 7.37 3.58
N PHE A 176 -11.70 8.35 3.55
CA PHE A 176 -13.01 8.38 4.23
C PHE A 176 -14.12 7.95 3.24
N PRO A 177 -15.28 7.45 3.70
CA PRO A 177 -16.26 6.68 2.89
C PRO A 177 -16.95 7.42 1.73
N ASN A 178 -16.65 8.71 1.54
CA ASN A 178 -17.30 9.56 0.57
C ASN A 178 -16.45 9.68 -0.71
N HIS A 179 -16.90 9.10 -1.82
CA HIS A 179 -16.11 9.00 -3.07
C HIS A 179 -16.81 9.53 -4.33
N LEU A 180 -18.14 9.63 -4.34
CA LEU A 180 -18.94 9.97 -5.52
C LEU A 180 -19.64 11.32 -5.35
N THR A 181 -20.17 11.86 -6.44
CA THR A 181 -20.85 13.16 -6.42
C THR A 181 -22.04 13.12 -5.46
N PRO A 182 -22.16 14.08 -4.51
CA PRO A 182 -23.30 14.16 -3.60
C PRO A 182 -24.64 14.09 -4.36
N GLY A 183 -25.52 13.17 -3.96
CA GLY A 183 -26.84 12.97 -4.55
C GLY A 183 -26.88 12.15 -5.84
N LYS A 184 -25.73 11.72 -6.38
CA LYS A 184 -25.63 10.85 -7.58
C LYS A 184 -25.04 9.48 -7.29
N GLU A 185 -24.88 9.11 -6.02
CA GLU A 185 -24.16 7.90 -5.60
C GLU A 185 -24.76 6.64 -6.23
N ARG A 186 -26.09 6.57 -6.36
CA ARG A 186 -26.78 5.42 -6.95
C ARG A 186 -26.56 5.30 -8.47
N GLU A 187 -26.51 6.43 -9.16
CA GLU A 187 -26.23 6.51 -10.60
C GLU A 187 -24.76 6.16 -10.87
N GLU A 188 -23.87 6.72 -10.04
CA GLU A 188 -22.42 6.64 -10.21
C GLU A 188 -21.79 5.37 -9.61
N ARG A 189 -22.51 4.55 -8.82
CA ARG A 189 -21.97 3.34 -8.14
C ARG A 189 -21.22 2.37 -9.06
N GLN A 190 -21.60 2.31 -10.34
CA GLN A 190 -20.94 1.47 -11.33
C GLN A 190 -19.49 1.90 -11.61
N ILE A 191 -19.15 3.17 -11.33
CA ILE A 191 -17.80 3.70 -11.45
C ILE A 191 -16.85 3.00 -10.46
N LEU A 192 -17.23 2.92 -9.18
CA LEU A 192 -16.43 2.20 -8.17
C LEU A 192 -16.39 0.70 -8.46
N THR A 193 -17.50 0.12 -8.90
CA THR A 193 -17.57 -1.30 -9.30
C THR A 193 -16.57 -1.60 -10.42
N ARG A 194 -16.50 -0.75 -11.44
CA ARG A 194 -15.53 -0.89 -12.53
C ARG A 194 -14.10 -0.71 -12.04
N PHE A 195 -13.84 0.30 -11.19
CA PHE A 195 -12.51 0.52 -10.62
C PHE A 195 -11.99 -0.72 -9.87
N VAL A 196 -12.81 -1.34 -9.02
CA VAL A 196 -12.43 -2.56 -8.29
C VAL A 196 -12.17 -3.74 -9.25
N ARG A 197 -12.97 -3.87 -10.32
CA ARG A 197 -12.72 -4.88 -11.36
C ARG A 197 -11.40 -4.64 -12.08
N ASP A 198 -11.06 -3.39 -12.36
CA ASP A 198 -9.80 -3.01 -13.00
C ASP A 198 -8.60 -3.31 -12.09
N VAL A 199 -8.67 -3.02 -10.78
CA VAL A 199 -7.65 -3.42 -9.81
C VAL A 199 -7.50 -4.94 -9.75
N ARG A 200 -8.62 -5.68 -9.78
CA ARG A 200 -8.59 -7.16 -9.80
C ARG A 200 -7.98 -7.72 -11.08
N ARG A 201 -8.13 -7.03 -12.21
CA ARG A 201 -7.46 -7.41 -13.47
C ARG A 201 -5.96 -7.15 -13.36
N LEU A 202 -5.56 -5.96 -12.92
CA LEU A 202 -4.16 -5.58 -12.74
C LEU A 202 -3.39 -6.54 -11.80
N THR A 203 -3.99 -6.91 -10.68
CA THR A 203 -3.38 -7.90 -9.76
C THR A 203 -3.13 -9.25 -10.43
N ARG A 204 -3.98 -9.69 -11.37
CA ARG A 204 -3.75 -10.93 -12.14
C ARG A 204 -2.64 -10.76 -13.16
N GLU A 205 -2.58 -9.62 -13.84
CA GLU A 205 -1.52 -9.30 -14.81
C GLU A 205 -0.14 -9.33 -14.15
N VAL A 206 0.04 -8.64 -13.02
CA VAL A 206 1.31 -8.62 -12.26
C VAL A 206 1.72 -10.03 -11.79
N VAL A 207 0.75 -10.86 -11.37
CA VAL A 207 1.03 -12.26 -10.99
C VAL A 207 1.47 -13.10 -12.18
N GLN A 208 0.87 -12.92 -13.35
CA GLN A 208 1.27 -13.66 -14.56
C GLN A 208 2.67 -13.24 -15.05
N GLU A 209 2.97 -11.94 -15.01
CA GLU A 209 4.28 -11.41 -15.39
C GLU A 209 5.40 -11.93 -14.46
N THR A 210 5.11 -12.11 -13.17
CA THR A 210 6.06 -12.66 -12.19
C THR A 210 6.20 -14.17 -12.27
N GLN A 211 5.25 -14.87 -12.88
CA GLN A 211 5.29 -16.33 -13.13
C GLN A 211 5.96 -16.70 -14.46
N THR A 212 6.09 -15.75 -15.39
CA THR A 212 6.74 -15.98 -16.69
C THR A 212 8.27 -15.92 -16.51
N PRO A 213 9.03 -17.01 -16.79
CA PRO A 213 10.48 -17.00 -16.65
C PRO A 213 11.11 -15.90 -17.51
N ASP A 214 12.07 -15.15 -16.96
CA ASP A 214 12.87 -14.24 -17.78
C ASP A 214 13.71 -15.09 -18.77
N PRO A 215 13.56 -14.92 -20.10
CA PRO A 215 14.35 -15.64 -21.07
C PRO A 215 15.87 -15.40 -20.93
N ALA A 216 16.28 -14.32 -20.25
CA ALA A 216 17.69 -14.04 -19.93
C ALA A 216 18.16 -14.60 -18.57
N GLY A 217 17.29 -15.33 -17.83
CA GLY A 217 17.64 -15.98 -16.56
C GLY A 217 18.02 -15.04 -15.41
N ARG A 218 17.73 -13.73 -15.51
CA ARG A 218 18.09 -12.78 -14.44
C ARG A 218 17.11 -12.89 -13.27
N PRO A 219 17.60 -12.94 -12.03
CA PRO A 219 16.72 -12.87 -10.86
C PRO A 219 16.02 -11.51 -10.85
N ARG A 220 14.68 -11.51 -10.83
CA ARG A 220 13.89 -10.29 -10.70
C ARG A 220 13.97 -9.78 -9.25
N ALA A 221 14.19 -8.48 -9.09
CA ALA A 221 14.28 -7.86 -7.78
C ALA A 221 12.97 -8.09 -7.00
N GLY A 222 13.02 -8.85 -5.91
CA GLY A 222 11.87 -9.13 -5.03
C GLY A 222 11.40 -10.59 -5.00
N THR A 223 11.89 -11.48 -5.86
CA THR A 223 11.43 -12.88 -5.88
C THR A 223 12.32 -13.82 -5.07
N SER A 224 12.30 -13.71 -3.73
CA SER A 224 12.70 -14.86 -2.89
C SER A 224 11.54 -15.84 -2.81
N ARG A 225 11.35 -16.66 -3.85
CA ARG A 225 10.50 -17.84 -3.73
C ARG A 225 11.28 -18.92 -2.98
N CYS A 226 10.68 -19.46 -1.93
CA CYS A 226 11.20 -20.55 -1.11
C CYS A 226 11.95 -21.58 -1.98
N GLY A 227 13.27 -21.66 -1.80
CA GLY A 227 14.04 -22.80 -2.28
C GLY A 227 13.51 -24.05 -1.60
N GLY A 228 13.08 -25.03 -2.42
CA GLY A 228 12.87 -26.39 -1.94
C GLY A 228 14.17 -26.89 -1.29
N ARG A 229 14.04 -27.53 -0.12
CA ARG A 229 15.18 -28.19 0.54
C ARG A 229 15.83 -29.21 -0.42
N PRO A 230 17.16 -29.41 -0.38
CA PRO A 230 17.76 -30.62 -0.94
C PRO A 230 17.20 -31.81 -0.17
N GLY A 231 16.65 -32.78 -0.91
CA GLY A 231 16.09 -34.00 -0.33
C GLY A 231 17.17 -34.84 0.33
N ASP A 232 16.94 -35.16 1.61
CA ASP A 232 17.53 -36.34 2.23
C ASP A 232 16.67 -37.54 1.81
N GLY A 233 17.33 -38.56 1.26
CA GLY A 233 16.68 -39.73 0.71
C GLY A 233 16.19 -40.65 1.82
N ARG A 234 14.97 -41.17 1.65
CA ARG A 234 14.60 -42.60 1.76
C ARG A 234 13.09 -42.79 1.61
N ASP A 235 12.76 -43.62 0.63
CA ASP A 235 11.73 -44.67 0.62
C ASP A 235 10.24 -44.33 0.86
N GLY A 236 9.46 -44.50 -0.22
CA GLY A 236 8.27 -45.36 -0.18
C GLY A 236 6.87 -44.72 -0.15
N VAL A 237 6.11 -44.99 -1.24
CA VAL A 237 4.64 -44.97 -1.38
C VAL A 237 3.99 -43.59 -1.68
N GLY A 238 3.53 -43.39 -2.92
CA GLY A 238 2.78 -42.19 -3.37
C GLY A 238 1.25 -42.31 -3.21
N PRO A 239 0.42 -41.47 -3.87
CA PRO A 239 0.63 -40.11 -4.31
C PRO A 239 -0.40 -39.16 -3.63
N THR A 240 0.04 -38.25 -2.77
CA THR A 240 -0.76 -37.07 -2.43
C THR A 240 -0.14 -35.85 -3.11
N ARG A 241 -0.69 -35.53 -4.27
CA ARG A 241 -0.47 -34.24 -4.94
C ARG A 241 -0.86 -33.12 -3.98
N VAL A 242 0.12 -32.49 -3.34
CA VAL A 242 -0.03 -31.19 -2.70
C VAL A 242 0.91 -30.23 -3.42
N GLY A 243 0.35 -29.47 -4.36
CA GLY A 243 1.12 -28.52 -5.16
C GLY A 243 0.37 -28.09 -6.41
N GLY A 244 -0.76 -27.39 -6.23
CA GLY A 244 -1.40 -26.64 -7.32
C GLY A 244 -0.72 -25.28 -7.54
N PRO A 245 -0.76 -24.72 -8.76
CA PRO A 245 -0.18 -23.42 -9.07
C PRO A 245 -1.01 -22.33 -8.37
N TYR A 246 -0.41 -21.54 -7.49
CA TYR A 246 -1.16 -20.56 -6.68
C TYR A 246 -1.74 -19.43 -7.54
N CYS A 247 -3.07 -19.33 -7.44
CA CYS A 247 -4.00 -18.43 -8.11
C CYS A 247 -3.90 -16.98 -7.59
N ALA A 248 -4.11 -16.02 -8.49
CA ALA A 248 -4.46 -14.60 -8.33
C ALA A 248 -4.40 -13.99 -6.90
N LEU A 249 -3.64 -12.89 -6.75
CA LEU A 249 -3.66 -12.04 -5.55
C LEU A 249 -5.10 -11.67 -5.17
N PRO A 250 -5.59 -12.05 -3.97
CA PRO A 250 -6.89 -11.60 -3.50
C PRO A 250 -6.88 -10.08 -3.33
N VAL A 251 -7.93 -9.45 -3.85
CA VAL A 251 -8.27 -8.07 -3.54
C VAL A 251 -9.38 -8.11 -2.49
N LEU A 252 -9.09 -7.64 -1.28
CA LEU A 252 -10.08 -7.53 -0.22
C LEU A 252 -10.70 -6.13 -0.28
N LEU A 253 -12.02 -6.11 -0.20
CA LEU A 253 -12.80 -4.89 -0.19
C LEU A 253 -13.42 -4.77 1.21
N PHE A 254 -13.00 -3.78 1.99
CA PHE A 254 -13.79 -3.33 3.12
C PHE A 254 -14.65 -2.17 2.62
N ILE A 255 -15.97 -2.36 2.74
CA ILE A 255 -17.02 -1.37 2.48
C ILE A 255 -17.60 -0.97 3.83
#